data_AF-A0A4Q5Z3Z2-F1
#
_entry.id   AF-A0A4Q5Z3Z2-F1
#
_cell.length_a   1.000
_cell.length_b   1.000
_cell.length_c   1.000
_cell.angle_alpha   90.00
_cell.angle_beta   90.00
_cell.angle_gamma   90.00
#
_symmetry.space_group_name_H-M   'P 1'
#
loop_
_entity.id
_entity.type
_entity.pdbx_description
1 polymer ?
#
loop_
_entity_poly.entity_id
_entity_poly.type
_entity_poly.pdbx_seq_one_letter_code
_entity_poly.pdbx_strand_id
1 'polypeptide(L)'
;MSHVDVVSDVLSAAMKAYPESDFVQSLSHQYLVRGSLSKRQLEGLYKKAERIKGLPPNKLATLEAIILKRPKKYKSALPPSEPLYKKDESAGHLIEEILGKYPQHKRVLFFQLKYKNNELLTPTETAELEKFHKLLIK
;
A
#
# COMPACT_ATOMS: atom_id res chain seq x y z
N MET A 1 -6.77 -46.86 -4.59
CA MET A 1 -7.48 -45.71 -5.20
C MET A 1 -6.47 -44.83 -5.91
N SER A 2 -6.60 -44.65 -7.23
CA SER A 2 -5.89 -43.58 -7.93
C SER A 2 -6.35 -42.24 -7.36
N HIS A 3 -5.44 -41.48 -6.76
CA HIS A 3 -5.74 -40.13 -6.29
C HIS A 3 -6.01 -39.27 -7.53
N VAL A 4 -7.27 -38.88 -7.75
CA VAL A 4 -7.63 -38.02 -8.88
C VAL A 4 -7.15 -36.61 -8.56
N ASP A 5 -6.08 -36.17 -9.24
CA ASP A 5 -5.62 -34.79 -9.16
C ASP A 5 -6.31 -33.93 -10.22
N VAL A 6 -7.41 -33.31 -9.81
CA VAL A 6 -8.19 -32.45 -10.70
C VAL A 6 -7.41 -31.22 -11.16
N VAL A 7 -6.48 -30.70 -10.35
CA VAL A 7 -5.70 -29.51 -10.72
C VAL A 7 -4.73 -29.85 -11.84
N SER A 8 -4.04 -31.00 -11.74
CA SER A 8 -3.17 -31.53 -12.80
C SER A 8 -3.95 -31.76 -14.10
N ASP A 9 -5.14 -32.37 -14.00
CA ASP A 9 -5.99 -32.63 -15.16
C ASP A 9 -6.40 -31.34 -15.87
N VAL A 10 -6.84 -30.31 -15.13
CA VAL A 10 -7.22 -29.02 -15.71
C VAL A 10 -6.02 -28.30 -16.30
N LEU A 11 -4.84 -28.36 -15.67
CA LEU A 11 -3.60 -27.81 -16.22
C LEU A 11 -3.23 -28.49 -17.55
N SER A 12 -3.33 -29.81 -17.63
CA SER A 12 -3.04 -30.56 -18.86
C SER A 12 -3.99 -30.17 -20.01
N ALA A 13 -5.28 -29.98 -19.72
CA ALA A 13 -6.25 -29.52 -20.69
C ALA A 13 -6.00 -28.07 -21.13
N ALA A 14 -5.64 -27.19 -20.18
CA ALA A 14 -5.28 -25.82 -20.46
C ALA A 14 -4.01 -25.69 -21.31
N MET A 15 -3.00 -26.54 -21.08
CA MET A 15 -1.78 -26.60 -21.90
C MET A 15 -2.09 -27.03 -23.34
N LYS A 16 -3.01 -27.98 -23.53
CA LYS A 16 -3.45 -28.41 -24.87
C LYS A 16 -4.24 -27.33 -25.60
N ALA A 17 -5.10 -26.60 -24.89
CA ALA A 17 -5.93 -25.55 -25.48
C ALA A 17 -5.17 -24.24 -25.72
N TYR A 18 -4.16 -23.94 -24.90
CA TYR A 18 -3.39 -22.70 -24.94
C TYR A 18 -1.88 -22.95 -24.85
N PRO A 19 -1.27 -23.65 -25.82
CA PRO A 19 0.15 -23.99 -25.79
C PRO A 19 1.06 -22.76 -25.79
N GLU A 20 0.68 -21.70 -26.51
CA GLU A 20 1.43 -20.43 -26.62
C GLU A 20 1.30 -19.52 -25.39
N SER A 21 0.54 -19.93 -24.37
CA SER A 21 0.32 -19.07 -23.20
C SER A 21 1.42 -19.27 -22.15
N ASP A 22 2.36 -18.33 -22.07
CA ASP A 22 3.40 -18.28 -21.03
C ASP A 22 2.83 -18.42 -19.62
N PHE A 23 1.64 -17.86 -19.40
CA PHE A 23 0.92 -17.99 -18.14
C PHE A 23 0.60 -19.44 -17.78
N VAL A 24 0.03 -20.22 -18.70
CA VAL A 24 -0.36 -21.62 -18.46
C VAL A 24 0.88 -22.50 -18.32
N GLN A 25 1.91 -22.25 -19.14
CA GLN A 25 3.20 -22.93 -19.03
C GLN A 25 3.85 -22.69 -17.66
N SER A 26 3.87 -21.44 -17.20
CA SER A 26 4.40 -21.06 -15.88
C SER A 26 3.62 -21.72 -14.75
N LEU A 27 2.29 -21.77 -14.84
CA LEU A 27 1.46 -22.46 -13.85
C LEU A 27 1.74 -23.96 -13.81
N SER A 28 1.85 -24.60 -14.98
CA SER A 28 2.16 -26.03 -15.10
C SER A 28 3.52 -26.34 -14.48
N HIS A 29 4.56 -25.59 -14.85
CA HIS A 29 5.91 -25.76 -14.30
C HIS A 29 5.93 -25.56 -12.78
N GLN A 30 5.30 -24.50 -12.28
CA GLN A 30 5.21 -24.27 -10.84
C GLN A 30 4.48 -25.42 -10.15
N TYR A 31 3.36 -25.91 -10.70
CA TYR A 31 2.65 -27.02 -10.10
C TYR A 31 3.50 -28.29 -10.03
N LEU A 32 4.27 -28.59 -11.06
CA LEU A 32 5.21 -29.73 -11.09
C LEU A 32 6.31 -29.59 -10.02
N VAL A 33 6.87 -28.39 -9.86
CA VAL A 33 8.01 -28.16 -8.94
C VAL A 33 7.58 -28.15 -7.48
N ARG A 34 6.47 -27.46 -7.14
CA ARG A 34 6.03 -27.27 -5.73
C ARG A 34 4.78 -28.08 -5.33
N GLY A 35 4.18 -28.82 -6.25
CA GLY A 35 2.98 -29.65 -6.00
C GLY A 35 1.71 -28.88 -5.62
N SER A 36 1.70 -27.54 -5.75
CA SER A 36 0.58 -26.70 -5.35
C SER A 36 0.51 -25.41 -6.16
N LEU A 37 -0.62 -24.71 -6.12
CA LEU A 37 -0.77 -23.35 -6.67
C LEU A 37 -1.32 -22.41 -5.62
N SER A 38 -1.04 -21.10 -5.72
CA SER A 38 -1.71 -20.11 -4.87
C SER A 38 -3.19 -19.95 -5.26
N LYS A 39 -4.02 -19.40 -4.36
CA LYS A 39 -5.45 -19.17 -4.63
C LYS A 39 -5.68 -18.34 -5.90
N ARG A 40 -4.94 -17.24 -6.06
CA ARG A 40 -5.02 -16.35 -7.23
C ARG A 40 -4.64 -17.06 -8.53
N GLN A 41 -3.68 -17.98 -8.47
CA GLN A 41 -3.27 -18.77 -9.63
C GLN A 41 -4.33 -19.79 -10.02
N LEU A 42 -4.97 -20.45 -9.05
CA LEU A 42 -6.11 -21.33 -9.31
C LEU A 42 -7.31 -20.56 -9.90
N GLU A 43 -7.60 -19.35 -9.41
CA GLU A 43 -8.62 -18.46 -9.99
C GLU A 43 -8.29 -18.08 -11.44
N GLY A 44 -7.02 -17.78 -11.73
CA GLY A 44 -6.56 -17.50 -13.09
C GLY A 44 -6.67 -18.73 -14.00
N LEU A 45 -6.32 -19.91 -13.49
CA LEU A 45 -6.48 -21.18 -14.20
C LEU A 45 -7.96 -21.47 -14.48
N TYR A 46 -8.85 -21.28 -13.50
CA TYR A 46 -10.30 -21.48 -13.66
C TYR A 46 -10.84 -20.63 -14.80
N LYS A 47 -10.54 -19.32 -14.84
CA LYS A 47 -10.98 -18.41 -15.90
C LYS A 47 -10.49 -18.80 -17.30
N LYS A 48 -9.30 -19.40 -17.39
CA LYS A 48 -8.78 -19.95 -18.66
C LYS A 48 -9.49 -21.23 -19.03
N ALA A 49 -9.66 -22.13 -18.06
CA ALA A 49 -10.30 -23.42 -18.23
C ALA A 49 -11.79 -23.33 -18.60
N GLU A 50 -12.51 -22.35 -18.07
CA GLU A 50 -13.91 -22.04 -18.38
C GLU A 50 -14.14 -21.77 -19.87
N ARG A 51 -13.13 -21.23 -20.57
CA ARG A 51 -13.21 -20.90 -22.00
C ARG A 51 -12.89 -22.07 -22.92
N ILE A 52 -12.46 -23.21 -22.37
CA ILE A 52 -12.11 -24.41 -23.14
C ILE A 52 -13.38 -25.20 -23.42
N LYS A 53 -13.78 -25.24 -24.70
CA LYS A 53 -14.88 -26.11 -25.14
C LYS A 53 -14.43 -27.57 -25.05
N GLY A 54 -15.08 -28.36 -24.18
CA GLY A 54 -14.80 -29.79 -24.01
C GLY A 54 -14.20 -30.20 -22.66
N LEU A 55 -13.95 -29.25 -21.75
CA LEU A 55 -13.57 -29.61 -20.38
C LEU A 55 -14.80 -30.11 -19.60
N PRO A 56 -14.71 -31.25 -18.89
CA PRO A 56 -15.87 -31.80 -18.22
C PRO A 56 -16.25 -30.92 -17.01
N PRO A 57 -17.55 -30.62 -16.84
CA PRO A 57 -18.01 -29.60 -15.88
C PRO A 57 -17.74 -29.98 -14.42
N ASN A 58 -17.69 -31.28 -14.12
CA ASN A 58 -17.34 -31.80 -12.80
C ASN A 58 -15.93 -31.40 -12.34
N LYS A 59 -14.95 -31.32 -13.27
CA LYS A 59 -13.57 -30.92 -12.95
C LYS A 59 -13.47 -29.41 -12.68
N LEU A 60 -14.23 -28.60 -13.44
CA LEU A 60 -14.33 -27.17 -13.18
C LEU A 60 -14.97 -26.88 -11.83
N ALA A 61 -16.08 -27.54 -11.51
CA ALA A 61 -16.75 -27.38 -10.22
C ALA A 61 -15.85 -27.79 -9.04
N THR A 62 -15.06 -28.86 -9.21
CA THR A 62 -14.11 -29.29 -8.18
C THR A 62 -12.97 -28.29 -8.01
N LEU A 63 -12.44 -27.71 -9.10
CA LEU A 63 -11.43 -26.66 -9.04
C LEU A 63 -11.97 -25.42 -8.31
N GLU A 64 -13.22 -25.03 -8.59
CA GLU A 64 -13.89 -23.92 -7.90
C GLU A 64 -14.04 -24.20 -6.40
N ALA A 65 -14.47 -25.42 -6.02
CA ALA A 65 -14.56 -25.83 -4.62
C ALA A 65 -13.19 -25.76 -3.90
N ILE A 66 -12.11 -26.14 -4.57
CA ILE A 66 -10.73 -26.00 -4.04
C ILE A 66 -10.38 -24.53 -3.81
N ILE A 67 -10.74 -23.64 -4.74
CA ILE A 67 -10.50 -22.18 -4.61
C ILE A 67 -11.26 -21.60 -3.42
N LEU A 68 -12.54 -21.97 -3.27
CA LEU A 68 -13.40 -21.47 -2.20
C LEU A 68 -12.92 -21.92 -0.82
N LYS A 69 -12.42 -23.16 -0.69
CA LYS A 69 -11.84 -23.68 0.56
C LYS A 69 -10.56 -22.96 0.99
N ARG A 70 -9.87 -22.26 0.09
CA ARG A 70 -8.63 -21.54 0.44
C ARG A 70 -8.92 -20.24 1.20
N PRO A 71 -8.20 -19.97 2.30
CA PRO A 71 -8.41 -18.77 3.10
C PRO A 71 -8.13 -17.50 2.29
N LYS A 72 -8.99 -16.49 2.45
CA LYS A 72 -8.75 -15.15 1.91
C LYS A 72 -7.75 -14.44 2.83
N LYS A 73 -6.54 -14.15 2.33
CA LYS A 73 -5.59 -13.27 3.02
C LYS A 73 -5.99 -11.83 2.74
N TYR A 74 -6.59 -11.15 3.71
CA TYR A 74 -6.84 -9.72 3.62
C TYR A 74 -5.52 -8.97 3.76
N LYS A 75 -5.31 -7.94 2.94
CA LYS A 75 -4.22 -6.98 3.18
C LYS A 75 -4.59 -6.19 4.43
N SER A 76 -3.67 -6.07 5.38
CA SER A 76 -3.84 -5.22 6.55
C SER A 76 -4.24 -3.81 6.10
N ALA A 77 -5.14 -3.17 6.84
CA ALA A 77 -5.46 -1.77 6.60
C ALA A 77 -4.18 -0.94 6.64
N LEU A 78 -3.99 -0.06 5.64
CA LEU A 78 -2.86 0.87 5.66
C LEU A 78 -2.99 1.76 6.90
N PRO A 79 -1.87 2.09 7.57
CA PRO A 79 -1.92 3.05 8.66
C PRO A 79 -2.54 4.37 8.15
N PRO A 80 -3.31 5.07 9.00
CA PRO A 80 -3.87 6.37 8.64
C PRO A 80 -2.72 7.30 8.24
N SER A 81 -2.92 8.07 7.16
CA SER A 81 -1.94 9.03 6.66
C SER A 81 -1.63 10.06 7.76
N GLU A 82 -0.45 9.97 8.37
CA GLU A 82 0.04 11.04 9.22
C GLU A 82 0.23 12.31 8.37
N PRO A 83 -0.23 13.49 8.83
CA PRO A 83 0.03 14.73 8.14
C PRO A 83 1.55 14.97 8.09
N LEU A 84 2.10 15.19 6.89
CA LEU A 84 3.54 15.39 6.64
C LEU A 84 4.16 16.55 7.45
N TYR A 85 3.34 17.44 8.02
CA TYR A 85 3.78 18.63 8.72
C TYR A 85 3.05 18.76 10.06
N LYS A 86 3.79 18.56 11.16
CA LYS A 86 3.39 19.05 12.48
C LYS A 86 3.96 20.45 12.63
N LYS A 87 3.10 21.47 12.72
CA LYS A 87 3.53 22.83 13.03
C LYS A 87 4.23 22.83 14.39
N ASP A 88 5.32 23.56 14.50
CA ASP A 88 6.00 23.75 15.77
C ASP A 88 5.16 24.73 16.63
N GLU A 89 4.39 24.19 17.57
CA GLU A 89 3.53 24.99 18.45
C GLU A 89 4.35 25.95 19.33
N SER A 90 5.59 25.56 19.67
CA SER A 90 6.48 26.38 20.50
C SER A 90 6.88 27.69 19.79
N ALA A 91 7.21 27.61 18.50
CA ALA A 91 7.55 28.77 17.69
C ALA A 91 6.34 29.71 17.52
N GLY A 92 5.13 29.16 17.40
CA GLY A 92 3.89 29.94 17.33
C GLY A 92 3.68 30.80 18.58
N HIS A 93 3.81 30.20 19.77
CA HIS A 93 3.67 30.92 21.03
C HIS A 93 4.68 32.06 21.20
N LEU A 94 5.96 31.81 20.88
CA LEU A 94 7.00 32.84 20.98
C LEU A 94 6.73 34.04 20.06
N ILE A 95 6.23 33.79 18.85
CA ILE A 95 5.87 34.84 17.88
C ILE A 95 4.70 35.68 18.40
N GLU A 96 3.65 35.04 18.91
CA GLU A 96 2.46 35.72 19.42
C GLU A 96 2.78 36.59 20.64
N GLU A 97 3.58 36.08 21.58
CA GLU A 97 3.95 36.85 22.76
C GLU A 97 4.78 38.10 22.39
N ILE A 98 5.73 37.99 21.44
CA ILE A 98 6.57 39.14 21.05
C ILE A 98 5.75 40.18 20.30
N LEU A 99 4.90 39.74 19.36
CA LEU A 99 4.04 40.67 18.61
C LEU A 99 2.94 41.30 19.49
N GLY A 100 2.55 40.63 20.58
CA GLY A 100 1.64 41.19 21.58
C GLY A 100 2.21 42.45 22.27
N LYS A 101 3.51 42.47 22.56
CA LYS A 101 4.20 43.66 23.13
C LYS A 101 4.72 44.62 22.06
N TYR A 102 5.23 44.10 20.94
CA TYR A 102 5.87 44.85 19.87
C TYR A 102 5.29 44.50 18.50
N PRO A 103 4.09 45.04 18.16
CA PRO A 103 3.37 44.66 16.94
C PRO A 103 4.10 45.04 15.64
N GLN A 104 5.04 45.98 15.70
CA GLN A 104 5.83 46.44 14.54
C GLN A 104 7.20 45.77 14.41
N HIS A 105 7.47 44.69 15.15
CA HIS A 105 8.77 44.02 15.09
C HIS A 105 8.98 43.31 13.75
N LYS A 106 9.62 44.00 12.79
CA LYS A 106 9.80 43.56 11.39
C LYS A 106 10.29 42.12 11.25
N ARG A 107 11.22 41.68 12.11
CA ARG A 107 11.79 40.33 12.02
C ARG A 107 10.86 39.23 12.52
N VAL A 108 10.01 39.53 13.51
CA VAL A 108 9.05 38.55 14.07
C VAL A 108 7.79 38.49 13.20
N LEU A 109 7.40 39.60 12.57
CA LEU A 109 6.39 39.59 11.51
C LEU A 109 6.79 38.70 10.32
N PHE A 110 8.08 38.72 9.95
CA PHE A 110 8.61 37.80 8.92
C PHE A 110 8.50 36.33 9.35
N PHE A 111 8.83 35.99 10.60
CA PHE A 111 8.66 34.64 11.13
C PHE A 111 7.19 34.23 11.22
N GLN A 112 6.28 35.16 11.57
CA GLN A 112 4.84 34.92 11.57
C GLN A 112 4.31 34.59 10.17
N LEU A 113 4.80 35.29 9.14
CA LEU A 113 4.42 35.02 7.75
C LEU A 113 4.84 33.61 7.33
N LYS A 114 6.09 33.22 7.63
CA LYS A 114 6.61 31.86 7.39
C LYS A 114 5.79 30.79 8.12
N TYR A 115 5.52 31.03 9.40
CA TYR A 115 4.72 30.12 10.23
C TYR A 115 3.29 29.94 9.70
N LYS A 116 2.65 31.03 9.24
CA LYS A 116 1.32 31.01 8.61
C LYS A 116 1.31 30.25 7.28
N ASN A 117 2.40 30.35 6.52
CA ASN A 117 2.59 29.65 5.24
C ASN A 117 2.99 28.17 5.39
N ASN A 118 3.06 27.63 6.61
CA ASN A 118 3.52 26.28 6.92
C ASN A 118 5.00 26.03 6.52
N GLU A 119 5.81 27.08 6.48
CA GLU A 119 7.25 26.98 6.27
C GLU A 119 7.94 26.65 7.60
N LEU A 120 8.90 25.72 7.57
CA LEU A 120 9.75 25.42 8.71
C LEU A 120 10.73 26.57 8.93
N LEU A 121 10.80 27.08 10.16
CA LEU A 121 11.86 28.02 10.55
C LEU A 121 13.20 27.27 10.57
N THR A 122 14.24 27.89 10.02
CA THR A 122 15.58 27.29 10.07
C THR A 122 16.13 27.34 11.50
N PRO A 123 17.09 26.48 11.88
CA PRO A 123 17.66 26.48 13.23
C PRO A 123 18.31 27.82 13.63
N THR A 124 18.74 28.62 12.65
CA THR A 124 19.22 29.99 12.90
C THR A 124 18.09 30.95 13.23
N GLU A 125 16.94 30.80 12.56
CA GLU A 125 15.75 31.63 12.76
C GLU A 125 15.07 31.32 14.10
N THR A 126 15.04 30.05 14.52
CA THR A 126 14.55 29.66 15.84
C THR A 126 15.43 30.23 16.96
N ALA A 127 16.76 30.17 16.81
CA ALA A 127 17.69 30.79 17.76
C ALA A 127 17.56 32.31 17.83
N GLU A 128 17.27 32.98 16.71
CA GLU A 128 16.96 34.42 16.69
C GLU A 128 15.64 34.73 17.41
N LEU A 129 14.59 33.93 17.16
CA LEU A 129 13.28 34.08 17.81
C LEU A 129 13.39 33.94 19.33
N GLU A 130 14.15 32.95 19.82
CA GLU A 130 14.41 32.78 21.26
C GLU A 130 15.20 33.95 21.86
N LYS A 131 16.15 34.53 21.13
CA LYS A 131 16.89 35.72 21.57
C LYS A 131 15.97 36.92 21.69
N PHE A 132 15.10 37.16 20.70
CA PHE A 132 14.14 38.26 20.75
C PHE A 132 13.15 38.10 21.90
N HIS A 133 12.69 36.86 22.15
CA HIS A 133 11.83 36.57 23.29
C HIS A 133 12.50 36.92 24.62
N LYS A 134 13.76 36.51 24.81
CA LYS A 134 14.56 36.81 26.01
C LYS A 134 14.86 38.30 26.20
N LEU A 135 14.96 39.09 25.13
CA LEU A 135 15.30 40.51 25.21
C LEU A 135 14.07 41.43 25.34
N LEU A 136 12.92 41.01 24.80
CA LEU A 136 11.73 41.86 24.69
C LEU A 136 10.62 41.48 25.67
N ILE A 137 10.60 40.24 26.16
CA ILE A 137 9.55 39.74 27.07
C ILE A 137 10.08 39.40 28.43
N LYS A 138 11.26 38.76 28.48
CA LYS A 138 11.90 38.27 29.70
C LYS A 138 12.75 39.34 30.39
#